data_AF-A0A0C2BKW2-F1
#
_entry.id   AF-A0A0C2BKW2-F1
#
_cell.length_a   1.000
_cell.length_b   1.000
_cell.length_c   1.000
_cell.angle_alpha   90.00
_cell.angle_beta   90.00
_cell.angle_gamma   90.00
#
_symmetry.space_group_name_H-M   'P 1'
#
loop_
_entity.id
_entity.type
_entity.pdbx_description
1 polymer ?
#
loop_
_entity_poly.entity_id
_entity_poly.type
_entity_poly.pdbx_seq_one_letter_code
_entity_poly.pdbx_strand_id
1 'polypeptide(L)'
;ANRYDEYLRLIDEQERRKSTERYWTWQSLASWYDEYYFGEVEVGTPAQTFYLSMDTGSSVMWLIDGGCVHPICKGYANSGRTKNRFYYDKSTTFNRTSDKFSMNYGTGWAEGFTREDDITYGSMLQCSFRSASGIFLLKGNLKLISPAFEHT
;
A
#
# COMPACT_ATOMS: atom_id res chain seq x y z
N ALA A 1 -2.92 44.06 9.99
CA ALA A 1 -2.32 42.83 10.54
C ALA A 1 -1.32 42.28 9.52
N ASN A 2 -0.14 41.84 9.96
CA ASN A 2 0.86 41.30 9.05
C ASN A 2 0.40 39.91 8.56
N ARG A 3 0.43 39.68 7.24
CA ARG A 3 0.07 38.40 6.61
C ARG A 3 0.89 37.23 7.21
N TYR A 4 2.08 37.52 7.72
CA TYR A 4 2.92 36.54 8.40
C TYR A 4 2.35 36.10 9.75
N ASP A 5 1.78 37.01 10.54
CA ASP A 5 1.17 36.68 11.84
C ASP A 5 -0.11 35.84 11.66
N GLU A 6 -0.86 36.11 10.58
CA GLU A 6 -2.03 35.32 10.21
C GLU A 6 -1.63 33.90 9.75
N TYR A 7 -0.57 33.78 8.95
CA TYR A 7 -0.01 32.49 8.55
C TYR A 7 0.47 31.65 9.76
N LEU A 8 1.16 32.28 10.71
CA LEU A 8 1.62 31.59 11.92
C LEU A 8 0.45 31.11 12.79
N ARG A 9 -0.63 31.89 12.89
CA ARG A 9 -1.85 31.45 13.59
C ARG A 9 -2.50 30.25 12.92
N LEU A 10 -2.55 30.22 11.59
CA LEU A 10 -3.10 29.09 10.84
C LEU A 10 -2.27 27.81 11.06
N ILE A 11 -0.94 27.90 11.08
CA ILE A 11 -0.08 26.75 11.39
C ILE A 11 -0.30 26.29 12.83
N ASP A 12 -0.30 27.20 13.80
CA ASP A 12 -0.48 26.84 15.20
C ASP A 12 -1.85 26.20 15.45
N GLU A 13 -2.90 26.67 14.78
CA GLU A 13 -4.23 26.07 14.83
C GLU A 13 -4.28 24.69 14.16
N GLN A 14 -3.58 24.49 13.03
CA GLN A 14 -3.44 23.18 12.39
C GLN A 14 -2.69 22.18 13.28
N GLU A 15 -1.59 22.60 13.92
CA GLU A 15 -0.82 21.75 14.84
C GLU A 15 -1.59 21.45 16.14
N ARG A 16 -2.35 22.43 16.65
CA ARG A 16 -3.31 22.18 17.74
C ARG A 16 -4.37 21.18 17.32
N ARG A 17 -4.95 21.28 16.12
CA ARG A 17 -5.94 20.32 15.64
C ARG A 17 -5.35 18.91 15.50
N LYS A 18 -4.14 18.79 14.94
CA LYS A 18 -3.39 17.52 14.88
C LYS A 18 -3.13 16.91 16.27
N SER A 19 -2.83 17.73 17.28
CA SER A 19 -2.58 17.25 18.65
C SER A 19 -3.85 16.97 19.46
N THR A 20 -5.01 17.52 19.06
CA THR A 20 -6.28 17.28 19.75
C THR A 20 -7.02 16.05 19.18
N GLU A 21 -6.78 15.70 17.91
CA GLU A 21 -7.21 14.45 17.29
C GLU A 21 -6.22 13.32 17.63
N ARG A 22 -6.44 12.60 18.75
CA ARG A 22 -5.62 11.44 19.17
C ARG A 22 -5.77 10.24 18.21
N TYR A 23 -5.14 10.30 17.04
CA TYR A 23 -5.08 9.16 16.11
C TYR A 23 -3.65 8.86 15.65
N TRP A 24 -2.67 8.95 16.56
CA TRP A 24 -1.36 8.37 16.32
C TRP A 24 -1.39 6.88 16.67
N THR A 25 -1.17 6.05 15.65
CA THR A 25 -0.86 4.64 15.82
C THR A 25 0.61 4.41 15.53
N TRP A 26 1.21 3.46 16.24
CA TRP A 26 2.57 3.01 15.95
C TRP A 26 2.50 1.75 15.09
N GLN A 27 3.32 1.74 14.04
CA GLN A 27 3.63 0.56 13.25
C GLN A 27 5.14 0.40 13.22
N SER A 28 5.64 -0.79 13.57
CA SER A 28 7.06 -1.10 13.36
C SER A 28 7.30 -1.37 11.88
N LEU A 29 8.36 -0.78 11.34
CA LEU A 29 8.85 -1.08 10.00
C LEU A 29 10.10 -1.96 10.08
N ALA A 30 10.15 -2.99 9.25
CA ALA A 30 11.36 -3.76 9.01
C ALA A 30 12.21 -3.06 7.94
N SER A 31 13.49 -2.84 8.23
CA SER A 31 14.43 -2.29 7.25
C SER A 31 15.09 -3.42 6.46
N TRP A 32 15.32 -3.18 5.17
CA TRP A 32 16.13 -4.04 4.30
C TRP A 32 17.18 -3.17 3.60
N TYR A 33 18.45 -3.39 3.96
CA TYR A 33 19.61 -2.62 3.49
C TYR A 33 19.48 -1.09 3.59
N ASP A 34 18.62 -0.60 4.49
CA ASP A 34 18.30 0.83 4.64
C ASP A 34 17.76 1.49 3.37
N GLU A 35 17.26 0.68 2.43
CA GLU A 35 16.70 1.11 1.15
C GLU A 35 15.18 0.90 1.12
N TYR A 36 14.69 -0.16 1.80
CA TYR A 36 13.27 -0.48 1.86
C TYR A 36 12.80 -0.61 3.30
N TYR A 37 11.69 0.06 3.60
CA TYR A 37 11.00 -0.03 4.88
C TYR A 37 9.67 -0.74 4.69
N PHE A 38 9.54 -1.93 5.27
CA PHE A 38 8.37 -2.78 5.15
C PHE A 38 7.48 -2.67 6.37
N GLY A 39 6.19 -2.43 6.18
CA GLY A 39 5.20 -2.54 7.25
C GLY A 39 4.20 -3.64 6.98
N GLU A 40 3.66 -4.19 8.06
CA GLU A 40 2.60 -5.18 8.01
C GLU A 40 1.25 -4.49 7.77
N VAL A 41 0.49 -5.01 6.81
CA VAL A 41 -0.84 -4.51 6.42
C VAL A 41 -1.77 -5.71 6.32
N GLU A 42 -2.96 -5.59 6.90
CA GLU A 42 -4.01 -6.59 6.78
C GLU A 42 -5.09 -6.09 5.82
N VAL A 43 -5.55 -6.97 4.92
CA VAL A 43 -6.55 -6.64 3.90
C VAL A 43 -7.66 -7.67 3.88
N GLY A 44 -8.90 -7.19 3.91
CA GLY A 44 -10.12 -7.98 3.81
C GLY A 44 -10.63 -8.56 5.12
N THR A 45 -11.78 -9.24 5.02
CA THR A 45 -12.45 -9.89 6.15
C THR A 45 -12.82 -11.34 5.81
N PRO A 46 -12.22 -12.37 6.44
CA PRO A 46 -11.11 -12.32 7.39
C PRO A 46 -9.83 -11.73 6.80
N ALA A 47 -9.01 -11.14 7.67
CA ALA A 47 -7.76 -10.47 7.32
C ALA A 47 -6.77 -11.39 6.58
N GLN A 48 -6.21 -10.89 5.48
CA GLN A 48 -5.05 -11.45 4.79
C GLN A 48 -3.84 -10.53 5.01
N THR A 49 -2.74 -11.06 5.54
CA THR A 49 -1.57 -10.27 5.96
C THR A 49 -0.54 -10.12 4.84
N PHE A 50 -0.04 -8.90 4.66
CA PHE A 50 0.97 -8.53 3.67
C PHE A 50 2.07 -7.69 4.30
N TYR A 51 3.30 -7.82 3.77
CA TYR A 51 4.39 -6.89 4.05
C TYR A 51 4.61 -6.02 2.83
N LEU A 52 4.31 -4.72 2.97
CA LEU A 52 4.40 -3.76 1.87
C LEU A 52 5.58 -2.82 2.08
N SER A 53 6.28 -2.52 0.98
CA SER A 53 7.28 -1.44 0.96
C SER A 53 6.54 -0.11 1.05
N MET A 54 6.81 0.66 2.09
CA MET A 54 6.20 1.97 2.29
C MET A 54 6.80 2.96 1.31
N ASP A 55 5.95 3.56 0.49
CA ASP A 55 6.33 4.49 -0.56
C ASP A 55 5.57 5.81 -0.37
N THR A 56 6.30 6.88 -0.03
CA THR A 56 5.72 8.22 0.13
C THR A 56 5.57 8.96 -1.21
N GLY A 57 6.12 8.41 -2.29
CA GLY A 57 6.07 8.97 -3.64
C GLY A 57 4.82 8.59 -4.44
N SER A 58 3.97 7.70 -3.91
CA SER A 58 2.73 7.28 -4.58
C SER A 58 1.52 7.32 -3.65
N SER A 59 0.33 7.35 -4.24
CA SER A 59 -0.96 7.41 -3.53
C SER A 59 -1.74 6.10 -3.59
N VAL A 60 -1.10 5.00 -4.00
CA VAL A 60 -1.76 3.73 -4.35
C VAL A 60 -1.10 2.54 -3.67
N MET A 61 -1.91 1.56 -3.27
CA MET A 61 -1.43 0.32 -2.68
C MET A 61 -1.43 -0.80 -3.72
N TRP A 62 -0.31 -1.53 -3.80
CA TRP A 62 -0.12 -2.62 -4.76
C TRP A 62 -0.17 -3.97 -4.06
N LEU A 63 -1.08 -4.85 -4.50
CA LEU A 63 -1.13 -6.25 -4.08
C LEU A 63 -1.07 -7.17 -5.29
N ILE A 64 -0.54 -8.38 -5.07
CA ILE A 64 -0.51 -9.42 -6.10
C ILE A 64 -1.84 -10.18 -6.08
N ASP A 65 -2.52 -10.25 -7.22
CA ASP A 65 -3.76 -11.04 -7.35
C ASP A 65 -3.45 -12.54 -7.15
N GLY A 66 -4.24 -13.23 -6.34
CA GLY A 66 -4.22 -14.68 -6.16
C GLY A 66 -4.39 -15.45 -7.48
N GLY A 67 -5.12 -14.88 -8.43
CA GLY A 67 -5.29 -15.36 -9.80
C GLY A 67 -4.12 -15.06 -10.74
N CYS A 68 -3.04 -14.40 -10.28
CA CYS A 68 -1.85 -14.22 -11.10
C CYS A 68 -1.07 -15.53 -11.23
N VAL A 69 -0.95 -16.02 -12.46
CA VAL A 69 -0.23 -17.26 -12.81
C VAL A 69 1.22 -17.03 -13.22
N HIS A 70 1.62 -15.78 -13.49
CA HIS A 70 2.96 -15.46 -13.96
C HIS A 70 4.02 -15.76 -12.88
N PRO A 71 5.21 -16.29 -13.23
CA PRO A 71 6.24 -16.66 -12.26
C PRO A 71 6.64 -15.51 -11.32
N ILE A 72 6.65 -14.27 -11.81
CA ILE A 72 7.01 -13.10 -11.00
C ILE A 72 6.06 -12.88 -9.80
N CYS A 73 4.79 -13.26 -9.94
CA CYS A 73 3.79 -13.14 -8.88
C CYS A 73 4.05 -14.12 -7.74
N LYS A 74 4.90 -15.13 -7.96
CA LYS A 74 5.40 -16.03 -6.92
C LYS A 74 6.66 -15.48 -6.24
N GLY A 75 7.25 -14.39 -6.73
CA GLY A 75 8.53 -13.84 -6.28
C GLY A 75 9.70 -14.25 -7.17
N TYR A 76 10.91 -13.77 -6.84
CA TYR A 76 12.13 -14.13 -7.56
C TYR A 76 12.51 -15.59 -7.26
N ALA A 77 12.72 -16.38 -8.31
CA ALA A 77 12.96 -17.83 -8.21
C ALA A 77 14.12 -18.19 -7.26
N ASN A 78 15.16 -17.36 -7.19
CA ASN A 78 16.36 -17.62 -6.38
C ASN A 78 16.32 -16.99 -4.98
N SER A 79 15.22 -16.33 -4.60
CA SER A 79 15.13 -15.64 -3.30
C SER A 79 14.79 -16.56 -2.13
N GLY A 80 14.39 -17.81 -2.41
CA GLY A 80 13.90 -18.76 -1.39
C GLY A 80 12.59 -18.33 -0.72
N ARG A 81 11.97 -17.22 -1.16
CA ARG A 81 10.75 -16.65 -0.57
C ARG A 81 9.68 -16.52 -1.63
N THR A 82 8.45 -16.85 -1.25
CA THR A 82 7.28 -16.59 -2.09
C THR A 82 6.58 -15.31 -1.67
N LYS A 83 5.95 -14.62 -2.62
CA LYS A 83 5.14 -13.44 -2.31
C LYS A 83 3.74 -13.85 -1.85
N ASN A 84 3.22 -13.16 -0.83
CA ASN A 84 1.82 -13.28 -0.43
C ASN A 84 0.94 -12.74 -1.55
N ARG A 85 -0.21 -13.41 -1.76
CA ARG A 85 -1.17 -13.06 -2.81
C ARG A 85 -2.53 -12.86 -2.18
N PHE A 86 -3.26 -11.88 -2.70
CA PHE A 86 -4.58 -11.52 -2.24
C PHE A 86 -5.65 -12.36 -2.96
N TYR A 87 -6.42 -13.10 -2.18
CA TYR A 87 -7.53 -13.93 -2.66
C TYR A 87 -8.84 -13.20 -2.37
N TYR A 88 -9.39 -12.56 -3.40
CA TYR A 88 -10.61 -11.77 -3.28
C TYR A 88 -11.83 -12.60 -2.86
N ASP A 89 -11.86 -13.88 -3.22
CA ASP A 89 -12.91 -14.85 -2.87
C ASP A 89 -12.90 -15.23 -1.38
N LYS A 90 -11.85 -14.85 -0.65
CA LYS A 90 -11.72 -15.10 0.79
C LYS A 90 -12.06 -13.89 1.66
N SER A 91 -12.46 -12.76 1.07
CA SER A 91 -12.84 -11.55 1.81
C SER A 91 -14.33 -11.24 1.59
N THR A 92 -15.08 -11.05 2.68
CA THR A 92 -16.50 -10.69 2.66
C THR A 92 -16.73 -9.20 2.48
N THR A 93 -15.71 -8.38 2.74
CA THR A 93 -15.70 -6.91 2.56
C THR A 93 -15.17 -6.49 1.19
N PHE A 94 -14.69 -7.46 0.40
CA PHE A 94 -14.19 -7.20 -0.94
C PHE A 94 -15.26 -6.61 -1.84
N ASN A 95 -14.97 -5.44 -2.40
CA ASN A 95 -15.79 -4.80 -3.40
C ASN A 95 -15.05 -4.73 -4.73
N ARG A 96 -15.68 -5.30 -5.76
CA ARG A 96 -15.11 -5.33 -7.10
C ARG A 96 -15.47 -4.04 -7.84
N THR A 97 -14.47 -3.25 -8.18
CA THR A 97 -14.61 -2.17 -9.16
C THR A 97 -14.32 -2.70 -10.57
N SER A 98 -14.88 -2.06 -11.59
CA SER A 98 -14.68 -2.44 -13.01
C SER A 98 -13.39 -1.89 -13.61
N ASP A 99 -12.63 -1.11 -12.85
CA ASP A 99 -11.57 -0.27 -13.39
C ASP A 99 -10.31 -1.10 -13.63
N LYS A 100 -9.88 -1.10 -14.89
CA LYS A 100 -8.60 -1.66 -15.30
C LYS A 100 -7.55 -0.57 -15.25
N PHE A 101 -6.33 -0.93 -14.90
CA PHE A 101 -5.18 -0.06 -15.05
C PHE A 101 -4.11 -0.75 -15.88
N SER A 102 -3.32 0.06 -16.58
CA SER A 102 -2.10 -0.33 -17.26
C SER A 102 -1.13 0.83 -17.16
N MET A 103 0.06 0.56 -16.63
CA MET A 103 1.14 1.53 -16.48
C MET A 103 2.38 0.98 -17.15
N ASN A 104 3.02 1.80 -17.98
CA ASN A 104 4.32 1.49 -18.59
C ASN A 104 5.38 2.31 -17.88
N TYR A 105 6.33 1.61 -17.28
CA TYR A 105 7.57 2.17 -16.77
C TYR A 105 8.64 2.04 -17.85
N GLY A 106 9.66 2.89 -17.85
CA GLY A 106 10.75 2.80 -18.85
C GLY A 106 11.43 1.43 -18.88
N THR A 107 11.32 0.67 -17.80
CA THR A 107 12.02 -0.60 -17.54
C THR A 107 11.08 -1.83 -17.48
N GLY A 108 9.76 -1.63 -17.63
CA GLY A 108 8.75 -2.67 -17.45
C GLY A 108 7.31 -2.14 -17.51
N TRP A 109 6.32 -2.96 -17.17
CA TRP A 109 4.92 -2.54 -17.14
C TRP A 109 4.17 -3.23 -16.01
N ALA A 110 3.10 -2.59 -15.55
CA ALA A 110 2.16 -3.12 -14.56
C ALA A 110 0.73 -3.01 -15.09
N GLU A 111 0.02 -4.14 -15.10
CA GLU A 111 -1.38 -4.19 -15.49
C GLU A 111 -2.21 -4.94 -14.45
N GLY A 112 -3.50 -4.63 -14.42
CA GLY A 112 -4.41 -5.28 -13.49
C GLY A 112 -5.70 -4.52 -13.33
N PHE A 113 -6.22 -4.57 -12.12
CA PHE A 113 -7.47 -3.91 -11.79
C PHE A 113 -7.41 -3.19 -10.46
N THR A 114 -8.13 -2.08 -10.36
CA THR A 114 -8.42 -1.44 -9.08
C THR A 114 -9.47 -2.27 -8.34
N ARG A 115 -9.40 -2.28 -7.02
CA ARG A 115 -10.30 -2.96 -6.08
C ARG A 115 -10.42 -2.14 -4.82
N GLU A 116 -11.47 -2.42 -4.06
CA GLU A 116 -11.66 -1.87 -2.73
C GLU A 116 -11.85 -3.02 -1.76
N ASP A 117 -11.26 -2.89 -0.58
CA ASP A 117 -11.48 -3.78 0.55
C ASP A 117 -11.15 -3.04 1.84
N ASP A 118 -11.51 -3.63 2.98
CA ASP A 118 -11.15 -3.15 4.30
C ASP A 118 -9.63 -3.31 4.50
N ILE A 119 -8.98 -2.26 4.97
CA ILE A 119 -7.55 -2.26 5.27
C ILE A 119 -7.34 -1.96 6.75
N THR A 120 -6.46 -2.72 7.37
CA THR A 120 -5.97 -2.44 8.72
C THR A 120 -4.46 -2.27 8.69
N TYR A 121 -3.99 -1.17 9.28
CA TYR A 121 -2.59 -0.81 9.40
C TYR A 121 -2.34 -0.15 10.75
N GLY A 122 -1.26 -0.54 11.43
CA GLY A 122 -0.94 -0.04 12.75
C GLY A 122 -1.75 -0.70 13.88
N SER A 123 -1.22 -0.57 15.09
CA SER A 123 -1.90 -0.95 16.33
C SER A 123 -2.86 0.17 16.75
N MET A 124 -4.07 0.19 16.20
CA MET A 124 -5.09 1.13 16.68
C MET A 124 -6.19 0.39 17.42
N LEU A 125 -6.25 0.62 18.73
CA LEU A 125 -7.50 0.55 19.49
C LEU A 125 -8.44 1.57 18.86
N GLN A 126 -9.25 1.09 17.89
CA GLN A 126 -10.47 1.72 17.41
C GLN A 126 -10.32 2.99 16.54
N CYS A 127 -9.71 2.83 15.36
CA CYS A 127 -10.05 3.63 14.17
C CYS A 127 -9.65 2.86 12.90
N SER A 128 -10.21 1.67 12.68
CA SER A 128 -10.04 0.97 11.40
C SER A 128 -10.28 1.96 10.25
N PHE A 129 -9.27 2.16 9.38
CA PHE A 129 -9.46 2.86 8.12
C PHE A 129 -10.30 1.92 7.23
N ARG A 130 -11.62 1.93 7.45
CA ARG A 130 -12.58 0.97 6.89
C ARG A 130 -12.83 1.13 5.39
N SER A 131 -12.03 1.89 4.67
CA SER A 131 -12.20 2.02 3.23
C SER A 131 -10.94 2.60 2.61
N ALA A 132 -10.27 1.80 1.79
CA ALA A 132 -9.32 2.30 0.81
C ALA A 132 -9.83 1.97 -0.58
N SER A 133 -10.20 3.00 -1.34
CA SER A 133 -10.67 2.89 -2.72
C SER A 133 -9.55 2.64 -3.75
N GLY A 134 -8.41 2.09 -3.33
CA GLY A 134 -7.15 2.18 -4.09
C GLY A 134 -6.25 0.94 -4.02
N ILE A 135 -6.83 -0.26 -4.02
CA ILE A 135 -6.05 -1.51 -4.09
C ILE A 135 -5.84 -1.87 -5.55
N PHE A 136 -4.60 -1.84 -6.02
CA PHE A 136 -4.23 -2.26 -7.36
C PHE A 136 -3.84 -3.75 -7.32
N LEU A 137 -4.73 -4.62 -7.82
CA LEU A 137 -4.46 -6.04 -7.98
C LEU A 137 -3.73 -6.29 -9.28
N LEU A 138 -2.46 -6.68 -9.16
CA LEU A 138 -1.59 -7.02 -10.28
C LEU A 138 -1.98 -8.38 -10.86
N LYS A 139 -2.27 -8.42 -12.17
CA LYS A 139 -2.51 -9.66 -12.93
C LYS A 139 -1.44 -9.83 -14.01
N GLY A 140 -1.23 -11.08 -14.42
CA GLY A 140 -0.61 -11.39 -15.71
C GLY A 140 0.90 -11.12 -15.82
N ASN A 141 1.38 -11.05 -17.07
CA ASN A 141 2.79 -11.02 -17.48
C ASN A 141 3.46 -9.74 -17.01
N LEU A 142 3.85 -9.74 -15.75
CA LEU A 142 4.35 -8.58 -15.06
C LEU A 142 5.88 -8.60 -15.09
N LYS A 143 6.50 -7.47 -15.39
CA LYS A 143 7.92 -7.21 -15.08
C LYS A 143 7.91 -6.10 -14.04
N LEU A 144 7.73 -6.49 -12.76
CA LEU A 144 7.92 -5.57 -11.65
C LEU A 144 9.38 -5.19 -11.63
N ILE A 145 9.63 -3.91 -11.83
CA ILE A 145 10.78 -3.26 -11.24
C ILE A 145 10.40 -3.24 -9.76
N SER A 146 11.10 -4.02 -8.93
CA SER A 146 11.41 -3.54 -7.59
C SER A 146 11.82 -2.07 -7.73
N PRO A 147 11.51 -1.14 -6.83
CA PRO A 147 12.22 0.13 -6.82
C PRO A 147 13.72 -0.04 -6.49
N ALA A 148 14.34 -1.19 -6.79
CA ALA A 148 15.75 -1.25 -7.09
C ALA A 148 15.85 -0.74 -8.52
N PHE A 149 16.08 0.56 -8.62
CA PHE A 149 16.76 1.19 -9.72
C PHE A 149 17.70 0.16 -10.38
N GLU A 150 17.44 -0.18 -11.63
CA GLU A 150 18.44 -0.83 -12.46
C GLU A 150 19.68 0.08 -12.42
N HIS A 151 20.76 -0.42 -11.81
CA HIS A 151 22.14 0.04 -11.94
C HIS A 151 22.37 1.55 -12.18
N THR A 152 22.75 2.25 -11.11
CA THR A 152 23.98 3.09 -11.12
C THR A 152 24.70 2.94 -9.79
#